data_AF-A0A0D2QD29-F1
#
_entry.id   AF-A0A0D2QD29-F1
#
_cell.length_a   1.000
_cell.length_b   1.000
_cell.length_c   1.000
_cell.angle_alpha   90.00
_cell.angle_beta   90.00
_cell.angle_gamma   90.00
#
_symmetry.space_group_name_H-M   'P 1'
#
loop_
_entity.id
_entity.type
_entity.pdbx_description
1 polymer ?
#
loop_
_entity_poly.entity_id
_entity_poly.type
_entity_poly.pdbx_seq_one_letter_code
_entity_poly.pdbx_strand_id
1 'polypeptide(L)'
;LGSIVIPRIHADPLIFRQSFETQFEVLIYQPLLQIHLEAPFQKAILFLLDGIDECKGDKDQETLTSTLICLLHSKSIPFIVLFASRPENQIKAQFQSPKACTITHPLVLDAHYLPDKDIRTYLDDNFADIRAFHPLNHLIEREWPAPALVQEIVTKSSGQFIYASAVIKFTSAPRSNPVLQLDIARGLIPAGSLTPFAQLDALYRHIFS
;
A
#
# COMPACT_ATOMS: atom_id res chain seq x y z
N LEU A 1 5.76 13.03 -25.07
CA LEU A 1 5.11 13.77 -23.96
C LEU A 1 5.89 15.02 -23.56
N GLY A 2 7.20 14.94 -23.25
CA GLY A 2 7.99 16.10 -22.81
C GLY A 2 7.95 17.31 -23.76
N SER A 3 7.97 17.07 -25.07
CA SER A 3 7.83 18.11 -26.11
C SER A 3 6.50 18.89 -26.07
N ILE A 4 5.45 18.34 -25.46
CA ILE A 4 4.13 18.97 -25.33
C ILE A 4 3.97 19.60 -23.94
N VAL A 5 4.44 18.91 -22.89
CA VAL A 5 4.24 19.34 -21.49
C VAL A 5 5.19 20.46 -21.09
N ILE A 6 6.48 20.41 -21.49
CA ILE A 6 7.49 21.40 -21.09
C ILE A 6 7.11 22.82 -21.55
N PRO A 7 6.68 23.06 -22.80
CA PRO A 7 6.22 24.39 -23.22
C PRO A 7 5.04 24.93 -22.41
N ARG A 8 4.11 24.05 -21.96
CA ARG A 8 2.97 24.45 -21.13
C ARG A 8 3.41 24.92 -19.75
N ILE A 9 4.37 24.23 -19.14
CA ILE A 9 4.97 24.65 -17.85
C ILE A 9 5.72 25.98 -18.01
N HIS A 10 6.44 26.19 -19.11
CA HIS A 10 7.12 27.46 -19.36
C HIS A 10 6.15 28.62 -19.62
N ALA A 11 5.02 28.35 -20.27
CA ALA A 11 3.97 29.34 -20.51
C ALA A 11 3.22 29.72 -19.22
N ASP A 12 3.01 28.76 -18.31
CA ASP A 12 2.41 29.00 -17.00
C ASP A 12 3.22 28.31 -15.88
N PRO A 13 4.27 28.97 -15.36
CA PRO A 13 5.06 28.44 -14.25
C PRO A 13 4.28 28.31 -12.93
N LEU A 14 3.13 28.97 -12.81
CA LEU A 14 2.28 28.90 -11.62
C LEU A 14 1.34 27.68 -11.65
N ILE A 15 1.37 26.85 -12.69
CA ILE A 15 0.54 25.65 -12.83
C ILE A 15 0.62 24.74 -11.59
N PHE A 16 1.80 24.61 -10.97
CA PHE A 16 1.99 23.79 -9.75
C PHE A 16 1.32 24.36 -8.48
N ARG A 17 0.80 25.59 -8.54
CA ARG A 17 0.01 26.21 -7.47
C ARG A 17 -1.50 26.19 -7.76
N GLN A 18 -1.90 25.68 -8.92
CA GLN A 18 -3.31 25.58 -9.29
C GLN A 18 -3.94 24.32 -8.69
N SER A 19 -5.25 24.18 -8.85
CA SER A 19 -5.98 23.02 -8.37
C SER A 19 -5.50 21.73 -9.05
N PHE A 20 -5.71 20.59 -8.40
CA PHE A 20 -5.35 19.29 -8.96
C PHE A 20 -6.03 19.05 -10.31
N GLU A 21 -7.31 19.41 -10.44
CA GLU A 21 -8.09 19.34 -11.68
C GLU A 21 -7.36 20.06 -12.82
N THR A 22 -6.90 21.28 -12.56
CA THR A 22 -6.26 22.11 -13.58
C THR A 22 -4.89 21.56 -13.97
N GLN A 23 -4.11 21.13 -12.97
CA GLN A 23 -2.82 20.48 -13.22
C GLN A 23 -3.00 19.21 -14.05
N PHE A 24 -3.96 18.36 -13.69
CA PHE A 24 -4.25 17.11 -14.39
C PHE A 24 -4.72 17.37 -15.82
N GLU A 25 -5.65 18.31 -16.01
CA GLU A 25 -6.17 18.71 -17.31
C GLU A 25 -5.05 19.19 -18.23
N VAL A 26 -4.26 20.16 -17.78
CA VAL A 26 -3.25 20.85 -18.60
C VAL A 26 -2.01 20.00 -18.86
N LEU A 27 -1.56 19.23 -17.86
CA LEU A 27 -0.28 18.52 -17.91
C LEU A 27 -0.40 17.05 -18.29
N ILE A 28 -1.58 16.44 -18.13
CA ILE A 28 -1.80 15.01 -18.42
C ILE A 28 -2.85 14.83 -19.51
N TYR A 29 -4.08 15.26 -19.27
CA TYR A 29 -5.19 14.95 -20.17
C TYR A 29 -5.06 15.61 -21.54
N GLN A 30 -4.92 16.94 -21.59
CA GLN A 30 -4.83 17.68 -22.85
C GLN A 30 -3.61 17.26 -23.70
N PRO A 31 -2.42 17.00 -23.13
CA PRO A 31 -1.31 16.42 -23.88
C PRO A 31 -1.63 15.05 -24.46
N LEU A 32 -2.29 14.17 -23.70
CA LEU A 32 -2.70 12.86 -24.20
C LEU A 32 -3.79 12.97 -25.28
N LEU A 33 -4.70 13.95 -25.15
CA LEU A 33 -5.73 14.23 -26.15
C LEU A 33 -5.10 14.66 -27.46
N GLN A 34 -4.16 15.60 -27.40
CA GLN A 34 -3.43 16.06 -28.57
C GLN A 34 -2.72 14.90 -29.28
N ILE A 35 -2.01 14.06 -28.54
CA ILE A 35 -1.35 12.88 -29.11
C ILE A 35 -2.37 11.93 -29.74
N HIS A 36 -3.50 11.70 -29.08
CA HIS A 36 -4.56 10.83 -29.59
C HIS A 36 -5.18 11.36 -30.89
N LEU A 37 -5.35 12.68 -31.01
CA LEU A 37 -5.89 13.32 -32.21
C LEU A 37 -4.89 13.28 -33.39
N GLU A 38 -3.59 13.41 -33.11
CA GLU A 38 -2.53 13.31 -34.12
C GLU A 38 -2.29 11.85 -34.56
N ALA A 39 -2.30 10.91 -33.61
CA ALA A 39 -2.10 9.49 -33.82
C ALA A 39 -2.94 8.68 -32.81
N PRO A 40 -4.12 8.20 -33.22
CA PRO A 40 -5.03 7.49 -32.33
C PRO A 40 -4.39 6.30 -31.64
N PHE A 41 -4.59 6.23 -30.33
CA PHE A 41 -4.12 5.10 -29.52
C PHE A 41 -4.87 3.83 -29.92
N GLN A 42 -4.13 2.80 -30.29
CA GLN A 42 -4.69 1.49 -30.62
C GLN A 42 -5.08 0.66 -29.38
N LYS A 43 -4.56 1.03 -28.21
CA LYS A 43 -4.82 0.38 -26.93
C LYS A 43 -5.19 1.42 -25.90
N ALA A 44 -5.97 1.01 -24.91
CA ALA A 44 -6.30 1.88 -23.79
C ALA A 44 -5.05 2.20 -22.96
N ILE A 45 -4.99 3.43 -22.48
CA ILE A 45 -3.99 3.87 -21.50
C ILE A 45 -4.54 3.55 -20.11
N LEU A 46 -3.74 2.84 -19.31
CA LEU A 46 -4.07 2.46 -17.94
C LEU A 46 -3.46 3.45 -16.95
N PHE A 47 -4.28 4.07 -16.11
CA PHE A 47 -3.84 4.76 -14.90
C PHE A 47 -4.08 3.88 -13.69
N LEU A 48 -2.99 3.55 -13.00
CA LEU A 48 -3.03 2.84 -11.73
C LEU A 48 -2.85 3.87 -10.61
N LEU A 49 -3.87 4.04 -9.79
CA LEU A 49 -3.83 4.88 -8.61
C LEU A 49 -3.87 3.98 -7.39
N ASP A 50 -2.74 3.89 -6.70
CA ASP A 50 -2.59 3.09 -5.49
C ASP A 50 -2.51 4.01 -4.26
N GLY A 51 -3.13 3.58 -3.16
CA GLY A 51 -3.14 4.31 -1.89
C GLY A 51 -3.88 5.64 -1.93
N ILE A 52 -5.07 5.71 -2.52
CA ILE A 52 -5.85 6.97 -2.53
C ILE A 52 -6.15 7.44 -1.11
N ASP A 53 -6.42 6.52 -0.19
CA ASP A 53 -6.59 6.80 1.25
C ASP A 53 -5.37 7.45 1.92
N GLU A 54 -4.18 7.35 1.33
CA GLU A 54 -2.96 8.01 1.83
C GLU A 54 -2.85 9.48 1.38
N CYS A 55 -3.75 9.95 0.51
CA CYS A 55 -3.79 11.36 0.14
C CYS A 55 -4.24 12.23 1.33
N LYS A 56 -3.65 13.41 1.46
CA LYS A 56 -3.84 14.29 2.62
C LYS A 56 -5.25 14.90 2.67
N GLY A 57 -6.10 14.30 3.49
CA GLY A 57 -7.41 14.83 3.82
C GLY A 57 -8.50 14.50 2.81
N ASP A 58 -9.72 14.39 3.33
CA ASP A 58 -10.88 13.89 2.61
C ASP A 58 -11.16 14.66 1.30
N LYS A 59 -11.00 15.98 1.33
CA LYS A 59 -11.25 16.84 0.16
C LYS A 59 -10.30 16.55 -1.00
N ASP A 60 -9.04 16.27 -0.73
CA ASP A 60 -8.06 15.99 -1.78
C ASP A 60 -8.33 14.61 -2.41
N GLN A 61 -8.72 13.63 -1.58
CA GLN A 61 -9.15 12.30 -2.03
C GLN A 61 -10.40 12.39 -2.92
N GLU A 62 -11.40 13.16 -2.50
CA GLU A 62 -12.62 13.42 -3.27
C GLU A 62 -12.32 14.14 -4.59
N THR A 63 -11.46 15.16 -4.54
CA THR A 63 -11.04 15.94 -5.72
C THR A 63 -10.35 15.04 -6.74
N LEU A 64 -9.38 14.23 -6.31
CA LEU A 64 -8.67 13.29 -7.19
C LEU A 64 -9.62 12.30 -7.86
N THR A 65 -10.48 11.68 -7.05
CA THR A 65 -11.43 10.65 -7.51
C THR A 65 -12.45 11.23 -8.50
N SER A 66 -13.07 12.37 -8.14
CA SER A 66 -14.08 13.02 -8.98
C SER A 66 -13.53 13.58 -10.29
N THR A 67 -12.29 14.10 -10.29
CA THR A 67 -11.60 14.57 -11.50
C THR A 67 -11.48 13.45 -12.54
N LEU A 68 -11.01 12.28 -12.10
CA LEU A 68 -10.78 11.14 -12.98
C LEU A 68 -12.08 10.47 -13.44
N ILE A 69 -13.10 10.43 -12.57
CA ILE A 69 -14.44 9.99 -12.96
C ILE A 69 -15.02 10.91 -14.04
N CYS A 70 -14.93 12.24 -13.86
CA CYS A 70 -15.38 13.20 -14.86
C CYS A 70 -14.64 13.03 -16.20
N LEU A 71 -13.34 12.77 -16.14
CA LEU A 71 -12.52 12.51 -17.33
C LEU A 71 -12.98 11.26 -18.09
N LEU A 72 -13.22 10.16 -17.38
CA LEU A 72 -13.72 8.91 -17.98
C LEU A 72 -15.07 9.10 -18.69
N HIS A 73 -15.92 10.00 -18.20
CA HIS A 73 -17.19 10.35 -18.85
C HIS A 73 -17.02 11.07 -20.19
N SER A 74 -15.93 11.82 -20.38
CA SER A 74 -15.68 12.54 -21.64
C SER A 74 -15.50 11.60 -22.84
N LYS A 75 -15.00 10.37 -22.60
CA LYS A 75 -14.72 9.33 -23.61
C LYS A 75 -13.87 9.81 -24.80
N SER A 76 -13.12 10.89 -24.63
CA SER A 76 -12.34 11.51 -25.72
C SER A 76 -11.10 10.72 -26.10
N ILE A 77 -10.65 9.83 -25.21
CA ILE A 77 -9.44 9.00 -25.34
C ILE A 77 -9.74 7.64 -24.69
N PRO A 78 -9.22 6.52 -25.19
CA PRO A 78 -9.40 5.22 -24.55
C PRO A 78 -8.60 5.14 -23.24
N PHE A 79 -9.25 5.42 -22.11
CA PHE A 79 -8.68 5.29 -20.77
C PHE A 79 -9.30 4.17 -19.96
N ILE A 80 -8.45 3.54 -19.15
CA ILE A 80 -8.85 2.68 -18.03
C ILE A 80 -8.19 3.26 -16.79
N VAL A 81 -8.95 3.39 -15.70
CA VAL A 81 -8.41 3.80 -14.41
C VAL A 81 -8.68 2.68 -13.41
N LEU A 82 -7.63 2.22 -12.73
CA LEU A 82 -7.72 1.31 -11.60
C LEU A 82 -7.45 2.11 -10.34
N PHE A 83 -8.46 2.18 -9.47
CA PHE A 83 -8.36 2.79 -8.16
C PHE A 83 -8.15 1.68 -7.13
N ALA A 84 -7.03 1.74 -6.41
CA ALA A 84 -6.70 0.87 -5.29
C ALA A 84 -6.60 1.74 -4.02
N SER A 85 -7.40 1.40 -3.02
CA SER A 85 -7.56 2.20 -1.82
C SER A 85 -8.21 1.38 -0.71
N ARG A 86 -7.99 1.78 0.55
CA ARG A 86 -8.83 1.34 1.65
C ARG A 86 -10.28 1.81 1.48
N PRO A 87 -11.25 1.07 2.03
CA PRO A 87 -12.66 1.34 1.84
C PRO A 87 -13.17 2.43 2.81
N GLU A 88 -12.50 3.58 2.86
CA GLU A 88 -12.88 4.73 3.69
C GLU A 88 -14.19 5.36 3.20
N ASN A 89 -14.94 6.00 4.12
CA ASN A 89 -16.33 6.39 3.86
C ASN A 89 -16.45 7.44 2.74
N GLN A 90 -15.58 8.44 2.73
CA GLN A 90 -15.53 9.50 1.73
C GLN A 90 -15.20 8.95 0.34
N ILE A 91 -14.27 7.99 0.24
CA ILE A 91 -13.91 7.33 -1.01
C ILE A 91 -15.08 6.48 -1.51
N LYS A 92 -15.67 5.66 -0.63
CA LYS A 92 -16.88 4.87 -0.94
C LYS A 92 -18.01 5.75 -1.48
N ALA A 93 -18.28 6.88 -0.84
CA ALA A 93 -19.35 7.78 -1.23
C ALA A 93 -19.17 8.32 -2.66
N GLN A 94 -17.93 8.64 -3.06
CA GLN A 94 -17.64 9.07 -4.44
C GLN A 94 -17.99 8.00 -5.47
N PHE A 95 -17.63 6.74 -5.22
CA PHE A 95 -17.94 5.62 -6.10
C PHE A 95 -19.41 5.20 -6.09
N GLN A 96 -20.17 5.58 -5.06
CA GLN A 96 -21.62 5.38 -4.98
C GLN A 96 -22.42 6.45 -5.74
N SER A 97 -21.78 7.54 -6.19
CA SER A 97 -22.47 8.59 -6.95
C SER A 97 -23.02 8.06 -8.28
N PRO A 98 -24.14 8.59 -8.80
CA PRO A 98 -24.72 8.14 -10.08
C PRO A 98 -23.75 8.21 -11.26
N LYS A 99 -22.87 9.21 -11.26
CA LYS A 99 -21.82 9.35 -12.27
C LYS A 99 -20.79 8.23 -12.17
N ALA A 100 -20.35 7.86 -10.98
CA ALA A 100 -19.32 6.84 -10.80
C ALA A 100 -19.85 5.42 -10.99
N CYS A 101 -21.02 5.10 -10.40
CA CYS A 101 -21.63 3.76 -10.42
C CYS A 101 -21.85 3.20 -11.83
N THR A 102 -22.08 4.08 -12.82
CA THR A 102 -22.37 3.67 -14.20
C THR A 102 -21.14 3.28 -15.00
N ILE A 103 -19.93 3.67 -14.55
CA ILE A 103 -18.68 3.48 -15.29
C ILE A 103 -17.59 2.78 -14.48
N THR A 104 -17.84 2.46 -13.21
CA THR A 104 -16.88 1.80 -12.31
C THR A 104 -17.41 0.44 -11.87
N HIS A 105 -16.49 -0.47 -11.59
CA HIS A 105 -16.79 -1.80 -11.07
C HIS A 105 -16.02 -2.02 -9.77
N PRO A 106 -16.69 -2.12 -8.62
CA PRO A 106 -16.01 -2.35 -7.34
C PRO A 106 -15.52 -3.79 -7.25
N LEU A 107 -14.22 -3.96 -7.03
CA LEU A 107 -13.62 -5.26 -6.73
C LEU A 107 -13.21 -5.29 -5.26
N VAL A 108 -13.96 -6.05 -4.46
CA VAL A 108 -13.68 -6.22 -3.03
C VAL A 108 -12.65 -7.33 -2.85
N LEU A 109 -11.47 -6.98 -2.35
CA LEU A 109 -10.37 -7.93 -2.17
C LEU A 109 -10.44 -8.70 -0.85
N ASP A 110 -11.22 -8.21 0.13
CA ASP A 110 -11.23 -8.74 1.50
C ASP A 110 -12.37 -9.72 1.83
N ALA A 111 -13.39 -9.85 0.96
CA ALA A 111 -14.63 -10.57 1.29
C ALA A 111 -14.43 -12.04 1.71
N HIS A 112 -13.32 -12.65 1.29
CA HIS A 112 -12.89 -14.00 1.69
C HIS A 112 -11.42 -14.05 2.11
N TYR A 113 -10.78 -12.90 2.32
CA TYR A 113 -9.38 -12.85 2.71
C TYR A 113 -9.25 -13.29 4.18
N LEU A 114 -8.47 -14.34 4.41
CA LEU A 114 -8.19 -14.88 5.75
C LEU A 114 -6.75 -14.51 6.13
N PRO A 115 -6.48 -13.23 6.45
CA PRO A 115 -5.12 -12.75 6.67
C PRO A 115 -4.40 -13.56 7.75
N ASP A 116 -5.12 -14.00 8.78
CA ASP A 116 -4.55 -14.80 9.88
C ASP A 116 -3.99 -16.14 9.39
N LYS A 117 -4.63 -16.77 8.40
CA LYS A 117 -4.15 -18.04 7.82
C LYS A 117 -2.89 -17.83 6.99
N ASP A 118 -2.84 -16.74 6.22
CA ASP A 118 -1.69 -16.43 5.38
C ASP A 118 -0.50 -15.97 6.26
N ILE A 119 -0.76 -15.16 7.28
CA ILE A 119 0.23 -14.79 8.31
C ILE A 119 0.76 -16.03 9.02
N ARG A 120 -0.13 -16.97 9.38
CA ARG A 120 0.28 -18.23 10.01
C ARG A 120 1.23 -19.01 9.12
N THR A 121 0.88 -19.18 7.84
CA THR A 121 1.71 -19.87 6.85
C THR A 121 3.07 -19.19 6.70
N TYR A 122 3.08 -17.85 6.55
CA TYR A 122 4.29 -17.05 6.51
C TYR A 122 5.19 -17.25 7.73
N LEU A 123 4.61 -17.23 8.94
CA LEU A 123 5.37 -17.44 10.17
C LEU A 123 5.94 -18.85 10.27
N ASP A 124 5.13 -19.87 9.97
CA ASP A 124 5.55 -21.27 10.03
C ASP A 124 6.73 -21.54 9.07
N ASP A 125 6.66 -21.02 7.85
CA ASP A 125 7.73 -21.11 6.85
C ASP A 125 8.99 -20.39 7.31
N ASN A 126 8.87 -19.14 7.77
CA ASN A 126 10.05 -18.36 8.20
C ASN A 126 10.69 -18.91 9.47
N PHE A 127 9.92 -19.42 10.42
CA PHE A 127 10.47 -20.10 11.59
C PHE A 127 11.16 -21.41 11.21
N ALA A 128 10.66 -22.13 10.18
CA ALA A 128 11.35 -23.29 9.64
C ALA A 128 12.70 -22.91 9.02
N ASP A 129 12.77 -21.82 8.28
CA ASP A 129 14.02 -21.30 7.72
C ASP A 129 15.01 -20.89 8.81
N ILE A 130 14.55 -20.20 9.86
CA ILE A 130 15.39 -19.84 11.01
C ILE A 130 15.95 -21.10 11.69
N ARG A 131 15.12 -22.12 11.91
CA ARG A 131 15.59 -23.41 12.46
C ARG A 131 16.65 -24.07 11.58
N ALA A 132 16.45 -24.06 10.26
CA ALA A 132 17.31 -24.78 9.33
C ALA A 132 18.65 -24.06 9.11
N PHE A 133 18.61 -22.73 8.91
CA PHE A 133 19.71 -21.99 8.29
C PHE A 133 20.34 -20.92 9.18
N HIS A 134 19.77 -20.62 10.35
CA HIS A 134 20.36 -19.59 11.22
C HIS A 134 21.76 -20.01 11.71
N PRO A 135 22.77 -19.12 11.76
CA PRO A 135 24.12 -19.46 12.22
C PRO A 135 24.18 -20.03 13.65
N LEU A 136 23.20 -19.66 14.47
CA LEU A 136 23.02 -20.15 15.85
C LEU A 136 21.91 -21.22 15.97
N ASN A 137 21.61 -21.95 14.88
CA ASN A 137 20.57 -22.99 14.88
C ASN A 137 20.80 -24.10 15.91
N HIS A 138 22.06 -24.37 16.31
CA HIS A 138 22.40 -25.31 17.36
C HIS A 138 21.84 -24.94 18.76
N LEU A 139 21.41 -23.69 18.95
CA LEU A 139 20.73 -23.21 20.16
C LEU A 139 19.21 -23.36 20.10
N ILE A 140 18.66 -23.79 18.96
CA ILE A 140 17.23 -23.85 18.69
C ILE A 140 16.74 -25.29 18.85
N GLU A 141 15.73 -25.48 19.68
CA GLU A 141 15.09 -26.77 19.86
C GLU A 141 14.28 -27.18 18.62
N ARG A 142 14.12 -28.50 18.40
CA ARG A 142 13.41 -29.02 17.22
C ARG A 142 11.95 -28.55 17.13
N GLU A 143 11.29 -28.41 18.27
CA GLU A 143 9.88 -28.02 18.37
C GLU A 143 9.69 -26.49 18.46
N TRP A 144 10.77 -25.71 18.30
CA TRP A 144 10.71 -24.26 18.39
C TRP A 144 10.21 -23.60 17.10
N PRO A 145 9.38 -22.55 17.17
CA PRO A 145 8.61 -22.13 18.34
C PRO A 145 7.39 -23.04 18.52
N ALA A 146 6.90 -23.13 19.76
CA ALA A 146 5.68 -23.88 20.03
C ALA A 146 4.49 -23.31 19.21
N PRO A 147 3.58 -24.16 18.69
CA PRO A 147 2.46 -23.69 17.84
C PRO A 147 1.57 -22.62 18.47
N ALA A 148 1.46 -22.61 19.80
CA ALA A 148 0.74 -21.58 20.55
C ALA A 148 1.41 -20.21 20.47
N LEU A 149 2.74 -20.15 20.38
CA LEU A 149 3.50 -18.91 20.21
C LEU A 149 3.28 -18.31 18.82
N VAL A 150 3.28 -19.16 17.79
CA VAL A 150 2.95 -18.71 16.43
C VAL A 150 1.54 -18.13 16.42
N GLN A 151 0.58 -18.79 17.08
CA GLN A 151 -0.78 -18.28 17.19
C GLN A 151 -0.87 -16.94 17.93
N GLU A 152 -0.07 -16.74 18.98
CA GLU A 152 0.04 -15.46 19.68
C GLU A 152 0.45 -14.33 18.73
N ILE A 153 1.44 -14.57 17.87
CA ILE A 153 1.93 -13.59 16.88
C ILE A 153 0.86 -13.33 15.82
N VAL A 154 0.17 -14.36 15.33
CA VAL A 154 -0.97 -14.21 14.40
C VAL A 154 -2.02 -13.29 15.00
N THR A 155 -2.47 -13.57 16.23
CA THR A 155 -3.47 -12.74 16.92
C THR A 155 -2.98 -11.31 17.12
N LYS A 156 -1.73 -11.11 17.56
CA LYS A 156 -1.14 -9.76 17.71
C LYS A 156 -0.99 -9.02 16.37
N SER A 157 -0.84 -9.74 15.26
CA SER A 157 -0.73 -9.15 13.93
C SER A 157 -2.02 -8.46 13.50
N SER A 158 -3.19 -8.84 14.04
CA SER A 158 -4.49 -8.21 13.70
C SER A 158 -4.71 -8.11 12.18
N GLY A 159 -4.40 -9.18 11.46
CA GLY A 159 -4.46 -9.26 10.00
C GLY A 159 -3.38 -8.47 9.23
N GLN A 160 -2.44 -7.80 9.91
CA GLN A 160 -1.39 -6.99 9.31
C GLN A 160 -0.04 -7.73 9.30
N PHE A 161 0.45 -8.05 8.10
CA PHE A 161 1.75 -8.70 7.90
C PHE A 161 2.93 -7.92 8.47
N ILE A 162 2.82 -6.59 8.56
CA ILE A 162 3.93 -5.75 9.00
C ILE A 162 4.42 -6.14 10.40
N TYR A 163 3.52 -6.50 11.32
CA TYR A 163 3.89 -6.96 12.65
C TYR A 163 4.63 -8.31 12.60
N ALA A 164 4.05 -9.31 11.94
CA ALA A 164 4.66 -10.62 11.77
C ALA A 164 6.05 -10.52 11.10
N SER A 165 6.18 -9.69 10.07
CA SER A 165 7.44 -9.48 9.36
C SER A 165 8.51 -8.84 10.26
N ALA A 166 8.14 -7.91 11.14
CA ALA A 166 9.06 -7.30 12.09
C ALA A 166 9.57 -8.32 13.12
N VAL A 167 8.67 -9.17 13.64
CA VAL A 167 9.05 -10.26 14.56
C VAL A 167 10.04 -11.21 13.89
N ILE A 168 9.75 -11.67 12.67
CA ILE A 168 10.65 -12.55 11.92
C ILE A 168 11.99 -11.88 11.64
N LYS A 169 11.98 -10.62 11.18
CA LYS A 169 13.20 -9.87 10.90
C LYS A 169 14.09 -9.68 12.13
N PHE A 170 13.49 -9.39 13.27
CA PHE A 170 14.22 -9.27 14.54
C PHE A 170 14.79 -10.62 14.99
N THR A 171 13.98 -11.68 14.89
CA THR A 171 14.34 -13.04 15.32
C THR A 171 15.39 -13.69 14.43
N SER A 172 15.44 -13.34 13.14
CA SER A 172 16.39 -13.87 12.15
C SER A 172 17.75 -13.17 12.14
N ALA A 173 18.00 -12.24 13.06
CA ALA A 173 19.25 -11.48 13.13
C ALA A 173 20.48 -12.41 13.32
N PRO A 174 21.42 -12.51 12.35
CA PRO A 174 22.42 -13.59 12.29
C PRO A 174 23.36 -13.74 13.50
N ARG A 175 23.52 -12.67 14.29
CA ARG A 175 24.45 -12.60 15.43
C ARG A 175 23.73 -12.64 16.78
N SER A 176 22.42 -12.87 16.78
CA SER A 176 21.59 -12.85 17.97
C SER A 176 20.94 -14.22 18.19
N ASN A 177 20.78 -14.64 19.45
CA ASN A 177 20.08 -15.89 19.75
C ASN A 177 18.59 -15.77 19.39
N PRO A 178 18.07 -16.55 18.42
CA PRO A 178 16.67 -16.43 17.97
C PRO A 178 15.63 -16.69 19.07
N VAL A 179 15.91 -17.62 19.99
CA VAL A 179 15.02 -17.92 21.12
C VAL A 179 14.88 -16.69 22.02
N LEU A 180 16.00 -16.06 22.37
CA LEU A 180 16.02 -14.85 23.19
C LEU A 180 15.35 -13.67 22.47
N GLN A 181 15.61 -13.50 21.17
CA GLN A 181 15.02 -12.43 20.37
C GLN A 181 13.49 -12.58 20.29
N LEU A 182 12.99 -13.80 20.15
CA LEU A 182 11.55 -14.06 20.17
C LEU A 182 10.93 -13.70 21.52
N ASP A 183 11.57 -14.05 22.63
CA ASP A 183 11.09 -13.69 23.98
C ASP A 183 11.11 -12.18 24.24
N ILE A 184 12.11 -11.47 23.71
CA ILE A 184 12.17 -10.00 23.72
C ILE A 184 11.02 -9.42 22.87
N ALA A 185 10.80 -9.92 21.66
CA ALA A 185 9.71 -9.45 20.79
C ALA A 185 8.32 -9.69 21.43
N ARG A 186 8.19 -10.73 22.25
CA ARG A 186 6.98 -11.04 23.03
C ARG A 186 6.81 -10.17 24.28
N GLY A 187 7.84 -9.42 24.68
CA GLY A 187 7.84 -8.61 25.89
C GLY A 187 8.07 -9.39 27.18
N LEU A 188 8.54 -10.64 27.09
CA LEU A 188 8.88 -11.45 28.27
C LEU A 188 10.24 -11.06 28.88
N ILE A 189 11.10 -10.45 28.07
CA ILE A 189 12.44 -10.01 28.46
C ILE A 189 12.57 -8.52 28.11
N PRO A 190 13.08 -7.67 29.01
CA PRO A 190 13.33 -6.26 28.69
C PRO A 190 14.26 -6.14 27.48
N ALA A 191 13.84 -5.35 26.49
CA ALA A 191 14.63 -5.15 25.27
C ALA A 191 15.95 -4.40 25.52
N GLY A 192 16.10 -3.72 26.68
CA GLY A 192 17.27 -2.90 26.98
C GLY A 192 17.41 -1.78 25.95
N SER A 193 18.56 -1.74 25.25
CA SER A 193 18.79 -0.81 24.14
C SER A 193 18.32 -1.32 22.77
N LEU A 194 17.81 -2.56 22.70
CA LEU A 194 17.27 -3.11 21.45
C LEU A 194 15.91 -2.49 21.16
N THR A 195 15.61 -2.34 19.88
CA THR A 195 14.35 -1.77 19.41
C THR A 195 13.69 -2.73 18.41
N PRO A 196 13.08 -3.83 18.91
CA PRO A 196 12.52 -4.90 18.06
C PRO A 196 11.53 -4.39 17.01
N PHE A 197 10.83 -3.31 17.35
CA PHE A 197 9.77 -2.73 16.56
C PHE A 197 10.09 -1.31 16.08
N ALA A 198 11.36 -0.86 16.11
CA ALA A 198 11.71 0.51 15.71
C ALA A 198 11.17 0.92 14.33
N GLN A 199 11.14 -0.01 13.36
CA GLN A 199 10.59 0.25 12.04
C GLN A 199 9.05 0.37 12.05
N LEU A 200 8.37 -0.43 12.86
CA LEU A 200 6.93 -0.31 13.09
C LEU A 200 6.60 0.99 13.83
N ASP A 201 7.36 1.31 14.87
CA ASP A 201 7.17 2.53 15.67
C ASP A 201 7.37 3.78 14.81
N ALA A 202 8.37 3.78 13.93
CA ALA A 202 8.57 4.86 12.97
C ALA A 202 7.40 4.99 11.98
N LEU A 203 6.88 3.86 11.48
CA LEU A 203 5.73 3.82 10.58
C LEU A 203 4.46 4.33 11.27
N TYR A 204 4.14 3.86 12.47
CA TYR A 204 2.98 4.33 13.23
C TYR A 204 3.11 5.80 13.64
N ARG A 205 4.30 6.27 14.03
CA ARG A 205 4.54 7.69 14.27
C ARG A 205 4.30 8.54 13.03
N HIS A 206 4.61 8.03 11.83
CA HIS A 206 4.35 8.74 10.59
C HIS A 206 2.86 8.77 10.20
N ILE A 207 2.15 7.66 10.44
CA ILE A 207 0.71 7.56 10.15
C ILE A 207 -0.12 8.43 11.12
N PHE A 208 0.30 8.56 12.38
CA PHE A 208 -0.43 9.30 13.42
C PHE A 208 0.15 10.69 13.74
N SER A 209 1.11 11.20 12.96
CA SER A 209 1.62 12.58 13.06
C SER A 209 0.88 13.53 12.13
#